data_AF-A0A133SGY1-F1
#
_entry.id   AF-A0A133SGY1-F1
#
_cell.length_a   1.000
_cell.length_b   1.000
_cell.length_c   1.000
_cell.angle_alpha   90.00
_cell.angle_beta   90.00
_cell.angle_gamma   90.00
#
_symmetry.space_group_name_H-M   'P 1'
#
loop_
_entity.id
_entity.type
_entity.pdbx_description
1 polymer ?
#
loop_
_entity_poly.entity_id
_entity_poly.type
_entity_poly.pdbx_seq_one_letter_code
_entity_poly.pdbx_strand_id
1 'polypeptide(L)'
;NSKVNLKFTGDDTSESGTITKINGATLNVLGGATEFTAANNIGVVKENDALKVKLAKDISMGDGSITFAPTGAKDADGNTLVQGEDGKWYSDLSDATYDSTNNVYTKADGTTVSAVENPIVSAVTLTDTGLDNGGNKITNVAAGTEDT
;
A
#
# COMPACT_ATOMS: atom_id res chain seq x y z
N ASN A 1 28.26 -18.93 -33.67
CA ASN A 1 27.51 -17.73 -33.22
C ASN A 1 26.57 -18.18 -32.11
N SER A 2 26.91 -17.98 -30.83
CA SER A 2 25.96 -18.29 -29.76
C SER A 2 24.69 -17.47 -30.03
N LYS A 3 23.50 -18.08 -29.95
CA LYS A 3 22.24 -17.33 -30.05
C LYS A 3 22.17 -16.44 -28.82
N VAL A 4 22.72 -15.23 -28.90
CA VAL A 4 22.59 -14.22 -27.86
C VAL A 4 21.10 -13.91 -27.75
N ASN A 5 20.53 -14.26 -26.61
CA ASN A 5 19.13 -14.01 -26.26
C ASN A 5 19.08 -13.17 -25.00
N LEU A 6 18.03 -12.37 -24.88
CA LEU A 6 17.69 -11.69 -23.64
C LEU A 6 16.68 -12.57 -22.89
N LYS A 7 16.88 -12.70 -21.59
CA LYS A 7 15.98 -13.41 -20.67
C LYS A 7 15.42 -12.39 -19.68
N PHE A 8 14.11 -12.40 -19.47
CA PHE A 8 13.40 -11.52 -18.55
C PHE A 8 12.53 -12.37 -17.61
N THR A 9 12.47 -12.03 -16.33
CA THR A 9 11.57 -12.63 -15.33
C THR A 9 10.73 -11.55 -14.70
N GLY A 10 9.54 -11.91 -14.22
CA GLY A 10 8.73 -11.09 -13.31
C GLY A 10 8.91 -11.57 -11.87
N ASP A 11 7.83 -11.53 -11.10
CA ASP A 11 7.81 -12.08 -9.72
C ASP A 11 8.02 -13.60 -9.71
N ASP A 12 7.57 -14.31 -10.76
CA ASP A 12 7.97 -15.71 -10.99
C ASP A 12 9.38 -15.76 -11.61
N THR A 13 10.34 -16.17 -10.79
CA THR A 13 11.76 -16.30 -11.16
C THR A 13 12.13 -17.71 -11.63
N SER A 14 11.17 -18.62 -11.74
CA SER A 14 11.41 -19.98 -12.23
C SER A 14 11.83 -19.99 -13.71
N GLU A 15 12.46 -21.07 -14.15
CA GLU A 15 12.82 -21.26 -15.56
C GLU A 15 11.56 -21.21 -16.45
N SER A 16 10.43 -21.72 -15.97
CA SER A 16 9.14 -21.68 -16.66
C SER A 16 8.52 -20.27 -16.72
N GLY A 17 8.79 -19.43 -15.73
CA GLY A 17 8.41 -18.00 -15.71
C GLY A 17 9.32 -17.12 -16.58
N THR A 18 10.43 -17.66 -17.09
CA THR A 18 11.40 -16.89 -17.87
C THR A 18 10.92 -16.63 -19.30
N ILE A 19 10.81 -15.36 -19.67
CA ILE A 19 10.53 -14.93 -21.04
C ILE A 19 11.85 -14.76 -21.79
N THR A 20 12.08 -15.60 -22.80
CA THR A 20 13.27 -15.51 -23.67
C THR A 20 12.94 -14.80 -24.98
N LYS A 21 13.73 -13.79 -25.35
CA LYS A 21 13.61 -13.06 -26.62
C LYS A 21 14.89 -13.17 -27.45
N ILE A 22 14.72 -13.58 -28.70
CA ILE A 22 15.81 -13.56 -29.70
C ILE A 22 15.95 -12.16 -30.30
N ASN A 23 17.08 -11.89 -30.95
CA ASN A 23 17.27 -10.63 -31.66
C ASN A 23 16.17 -10.39 -32.71
N GLY A 24 15.64 -9.17 -32.76
CA GLY A 24 14.52 -8.80 -33.63
C GLY A 24 13.14 -9.21 -33.12
N ALA A 25 13.03 -9.92 -32.00
CA ALA A 25 11.73 -10.22 -31.37
C ALA A 25 11.26 -9.06 -30.48
N THR A 26 9.95 -8.83 -30.46
CA THR A 26 9.31 -7.86 -29.56
C THR A 26 9.08 -8.46 -28.18
N LEU A 27 9.51 -7.75 -27.13
CA LEU A 27 9.03 -7.98 -25.76
C LEU A 27 7.77 -7.17 -25.54
N ASN A 28 6.66 -7.86 -25.29
CA ASN A 28 5.43 -7.19 -24.89
C ASN A 28 5.46 -7.00 -23.38
N VAL A 29 5.35 -5.76 -22.93
CA VAL A 29 5.16 -5.41 -21.52
C VAL A 29 3.76 -4.82 -21.42
N LEU A 30 2.85 -5.59 -20.85
CA LEU A 30 1.45 -5.22 -20.76
C LEU A 30 1.19 -4.70 -19.35
N GLY A 31 1.01 -3.38 -19.23
CA GLY A 31 0.19 -2.82 -18.15
C GLY A 31 -1.27 -2.92 -18.54
N GLY A 32 -2.19 -2.94 -17.59
CA GLY A 32 -3.61 -2.94 -17.90
C GLY A 32 -3.99 -1.70 -18.70
N ALA A 33 -4.14 -1.86 -20.02
CA ALA A 33 -4.90 -1.08 -21.00
C ALA A 33 -4.15 -1.03 -22.35
N THR A 34 -4.84 -1.31 -23.45
CA THR A 34 -4.33 -1.15 -24.82
C THR A 34 -4.33 0.31 -25.29
N GLU A 35 -5.12 1.19 -24.64
CA GLU A 35 -5.15 2.66 -24.83
C GLU A 35 -5.51 3.37 -23.51
N PHE A 36 -5.15 4.66 -23.35
CA PHE A 36 -5.52 5.50 -22.20
C PHE A 36 -7.05 5.75 -22.19
N THR A 37 -7.78 4.76 -21.72
CA THR A 37 -9.24 4.80 -21.51
C THR A 37 -9.50 4.49 -20.04
N ALA A 38 -10.71 4.71 -19.55
CA ALA A 38 -11.09 4.40 -18.16
C ALA A 38 -10.97 2.90 -17.78
N ALA A 39 -10.54 2.04 -18.70
CA ALA A 39 -10.23 0.65 -18.42
C ALA A 39 -8.78 0.52 -17.93
N ASN A 40 -8.61 0.17 -16.64
CA ASN A 40 -7.39 -0.27 -15.92
C ASN A 40 -6.44 0.81 -15.34
N ASN A 41 -5.72 0.45 -14.26
CA ASN A 41 -4.99 1.38 -13.39
C ASN A 41 -3.53 1.68 -13.82
N ILE A 42 -2.87 0.81 -14.59
CA ILE A 42 -1.43 0.93 -14.92
C ILE A 42 -1.22 0.86 -16.42
N GLY A 43 -0.72 1.95 -17.01
CA GLY A 43 -0.34 2.01 -18.43
C GLY A 43 1.17 1.94 -18.62
N VAL A 44 1.63 1.26 -19.68
CA VAL A 44 3.03 1.27 -20.12
C VAL A 44 3.11 1.93 -21.49
N VAL A 45 3.81 3.06 -21.59
CA VAL A 45 3.92 3.84 -22.84
C VAL A 45 5.38 4.06 -23.22
N LYS A 46 5.66 4.02 -24.52
CA LYS A 46 6.95 4.49 -25.05
C LYS A 46 6.96 6.02 -25.00
N GLU A 47 7.97 6.58 -24.34
CA GLU A 47 8.23 8.02 -24.34
C GLU A 47 9.73 8.23 -24.62
N ASN A 48 10.05 8.77 -25.80
CA ASN A 48 11.41 8.82 -26.34
C ASN A 48 12.07 7.43 -26.38
N ASP A 49 13.26 7.28 -25.81
CA ASP A 49 14.00 6.02 -25.75
C ASP A 49 13.72 5.19 -24.49
N ALA A 50 12.64 5.52 -23.76
CA ALA A 50 12.25 4.82 -22.53
C ALA A 50 10.84 4.25 -22.60
N LEU A 51 10.61 3.16 -21.86
CA LEU A 51 9.28 2.71 -21.46
C LEU A 51 8.95 3.34 -20.11
N LYS A 52 7.88 4.12 -20.03
CA LYS A 52 7.38 4.69 -18.77
C LYS A 52 6.16 3.92 -18.30
N VAL A 53 6.17 3.56 -17.03
CA VAL A 53 5.00 3.06 -16.30
C VAL A 53 4.26 4.27 -15.73
N LYS A 54 2.96 4.38 -16.00
CA LYS A 54 2.11 5.48 -15.55
C LYS A 54 0.92 4.92 -14.78
N LEU A 55 0.58 5.59 -13.69
CA LEU A 55 -0.65 5.35 -12.96
C LEU A 55 -1.77 6.18 -13.62
N ALA A 56 -2.97 5.62 -13.74
CA ALA A 56 -4.13 6.37 -14.21
C ALA A 56 -4.42 7.56 -13.27
N LYS A 57 -5.01 8.64 -13.81
CA LYS A 57 -5.40 9.80 -13.00
C LYS A 57 -6.44 9.39 -11.94
N ASP A 58 -7.41 8.59 -12.37
CA ASP A 58 -8.44 8.02 -11.52
C ASP A 58 -8.19 6.51 -11.44
N ILE A 59 -8.19 5.98 -10.22
CA ILE A 59 -7.89 4.57 -9.95
C ILE A 59 -9.19 3.84 -9.68
N SER A 60 -9.50 2.88 -10.53
CA SER A 60 -10.63 1.98 -10.36
C SER A 60 -10.19 0.81 -9.48
N MET A 61 -10.76 0.70 -8.30
CA MET A 61 -10.37 -0.34 -7.35
C MET A 61 -11.19 -1.62 -7.47
N GLY A 62 -12.35 -1.58 -8.14
CA GLY A 62 -13.26 -2.72 -8.14
C GLY A 62 -13.68 -3.10 -6.72
N ASP A 63 -13.39 -4.32 -6.31
CA ASP A 63 -13.53 -4.87 -4.96
C ASP A 63 -12.30 -4.61 -4.05
N GLY A 64 -11.28 -3.95 -4.58
CA GLY A 64 -10.12 -3.49 -3.82
C GLY A 64 -10.46 -2.36 -2.85
N SER A 65 -9.66 -2.21 -1.79
CA SER A 65 -9.87 -1.21 -0.73
C SER A 65 -8.72 -0.22 -0.61
N ILE A 66 -9.04 1.01 -0.18
CA ILE A 66 -8.06 1.97 0.32
C ILE A 66 -8.05 1.88 1.83
N THR A 67 -6.91 1.52 2.41
CA THR A 67 -6.68 1.64 3.84
C THR A 67 -5.89 2.90 4.10
N PHE A 68 -6.51 3.86 4.78
CA PHE A 68 -5.76 4.98 5.35
C PHE A 68 -5.03 4.48 6.59
N ALA A 69 -3.76 4.87 6.75
CA ALA A 69 -3.04 4.59 7.99
C ALA A 69 -3.88 5.15 9.16
N PRO A 70 -4.18 4.33 10.18
CA PRO A 70 -4.99 4.77 11.31
C PRO A 70 -4.38 6.01 11.95
N THR A 71 -5.15 7.10 12.00
CA THR A 71 -4.71 8.36 12.62
C THR A 71 -5.05 8.32 14.10
N GLY A 72 -4.20 7.62 14.85
CA GLY A 72 -4.32 7.51 16.30
C GLY A 72 -5.12 6.29 16.73
N ALA A 73 -4.50 5.53 17.64
CA ALA A 73 -5.20 4.57 18.47
C ALA A 73 -5.26 5.09 19.90
N LYS A 74 -6.18 4.54 20.67
CA LYS A 74 -6.29 4.80 22.10
C LYS A 74 -6.18 3.52 22.91
N ASP A 75 -5.67 3.64 24.12
CA ASP A 75 -5.85 2.57 25.11
C ASP A 75 -7.30 2.56 25.64
N ALA A 76 -7.58 1.63 26.56
CA ALA A 76 -8.90 1.51 27.19
C ALA A 76 -9.31 2.75 28.00
N ASP A 77 -8.34 3.55 28.44
CA ASP A 77 -8.56 4.78 29.21
C ASP A 77 -8.73 6.02 28.31
N GLY A 78 -8.53 5.86 27.00
CA GLY A 78 -8.67 6.92 26.00
C GLY A 78 -7.40 7.73 25.75
N ASN A 79 -6.24 7.33 26.28
CA ASN A 79 -4.96 7.98 26.02
C ASN A 79 -4.49 7.68 24.60
N THR A 80 -3.86 8.65 23.94
CA THR A 80 -3.36 8.47 22.57
C THR A 80 -2.12 7.57 22.58
N LEU A 81 -2.07 6.65 21.63
CA LEU A 81 -0.94 5.75 21.40
C LEU A 81 -0.14 6.19 20.17
N VAL A 82 1.14 5.82 20.14
CA VAL A 82 2.06 6.02 19.03
C VAL A 82 2.22 4.69 18.29
N GLN A 83 2.14 4.72 16.96
CA GLN A 83 2.40 3.53 16.15
C GLN A 83 3.92 3.35 15.97
N GLY A 84 4.40 2.14 16.24
CA GLY A 84 5.77 1.74 15.94
C GLY A 84 5.99 1.38 14.46
N GLU A 85 7.24 1.26 14.07
CA GLU A 85 7.69 0.78 12.76
C GLU A 85 7.26 -0.67 12.48
N ASP A 86 6.98 -1.44 13.53
CA ASP A 86 6.43 -2.79 13.47
C ASP A 86 4.90 -2.83 13.28
N GLY A 87 4.26 -1.65 13.17
CA GLY A 87 2.82 -1.48 13.01
C GLY A 87 2.00 -1.64 14.30
N LYS A 88 2.63 -1.99 15.43
CA LYS A 88 1.95 -2.09 16.74
C LYS A 88 1.82 -0.72 17.41
N TRP A 89 1.01 -0.66 18.46
CA TRP A 89 0.73 0.58 19.19
C TRP A 89 1.37 0.56 20.57
N TYR A 90 1.93 1.70 20.96
CA TYR A 90 2.68 1.88 22.20
C TYR A 90 2.21 3.14 22.91
N SER A 91 2.21 3.13 24.24
CA SER A 91 1.90 4.32 25.02
C SER A 91 2.94 5.41 24.82
N ASP A 92 4.22 5.03 24.67
CA ASP A 92 5.32 5.96 24.46
C ASP A 92 6.55 5.28 23.81
N LEU A 93 7.00 5.83 22.68
CA LEU A 93 8.25 5.44 22.01
C LEU A 93 9.35 6.50 22.10
N SER A 94 9.15 7.56 22.89
CA SER A 94 10.18 8.59 23.09
C SER A 94 11.47 7.96 23.59
N ASP A 95 12.61 8.34 23.00
CA ASP A 95 13.94 7.81 23.34
C ASP A 95 14.09 6.28 23.23
N ALA A 96 13.17 5.60 22.52
CA ALA A 96 13.29 4.18 22.20
C ALA A 96 14.00 3.99 20.86
N THR A 97 14.84 2.96 20.76
CA THR A 97 15.46 2.50 19.51
C THR A 97 14.82 1.18 19.09
N TYR A 98 14.47 1.06 17.80
CA TYR A 98 13.92 -0.17 17.23
C TYR A 98 15.02 -1.12 16.76
N ASP A 99 14.94 -2.38 17.16
CA ASP A 99 15.71 -3.48 16.62
C ASP A 99 14.84 -4.31 15.68
N SER A 100 15.03 -4.14 14.36
CA SER A 100 14.26 -4.85 13.34
C SER A 100 14.53 -6.36 13.27
N THR A 101 15.67 -6.82 13.81
CA THR A 101 16.02 -8.25 13.81
C THR A 101 15.19 -8.99 14.85
N ASN A 102 15.05 -8.40 16.03
CA ASN A 102 14.32 -8.97 17.15
C ASN A 102 12.87 -8.47 17.26
N ASN A 103 12.51 -7.43 16.49
CA ASN A 103 11.22 -6.77 16.53
C ASN A 103 10.88 -6.20 17.92
N VAL A 104 11.85 -5.49 18.53
CA VAL A 104 11.76 -4.97 19.90
C VAL A 104 12.20 -3.51 19.94
N TYR A 105 11.50 -2.72 20.75
CA TYR A 105 11.91 -1.36 21.13
C TYR A 105 12.62 -1.37 22.48
N THR A 106 13.72 -0.64 22.59
CA THR A 106 14.49 -0.50 23.83
C THR A 106 14.75 0.97 24.14
N LYS A 107 14.43 1.42 25.36
CA LYS A 107 14.68 2.78 25.84
C LYS A 107 16.17 2.98 26.15
N ALA A 108 16.59 4.24 26.30
CA ALA A 108 17.96 4.58 26.67
C ALA A 108 18.46 3.95 27.99
N ASP A 109 17.55 3.60 28.90
CA ASP A 109 17.86 2.90 30.15
C ASP A 109 18.01 1.37 30.00
N GLY A 110 17.87 0.84 28.78
CA GLY A 110 17.98 -0.58 28.46
C GLY A 110 16.69 -1.38 28.68
N THR A 111 15.60 -0.76 29.13
CA THR A 111 14.30 -1.44 29.26
C THR A 111 13.61 -1.62 27.91
N THR A 112 12.94 -2.76 27.74
CA THR A 112 12.15 -3.05 26.55
C THR A 112 10.76 -2.42 26.65
N VAL A 113 10.24 -1.88 25.55
CA VAL A 113 8.88 -1.33 25.46
C VAL A 113 7.93 -2.39 24.93
N SER A 114 6.86 -2.67 25.68
CA SER A 114 5.80 -3.59 25.25
C SER A 114 4.70 -2.84 24.51
N ALA A 115 4.15 -3.46 23.47
CA ALA A 115 2.98 -2.94 22.78
C ALA A 115 1.74 -3.01 23.68
N VAL A 116 0.82 -2.07 23.49
CA VAL A 116 -0.50 -2.08 24.13
C VAL A 116 -1.34 -3.19 23.50
N GLU A 117 -1.91 -4.05 24.33
CA GLU A 117 -2.81 -5.10 23.89
C GLU A 117 -4.20 -4.53 23.58
N ASN A 118 -4.77 -4.94 22.44
CA ASN A 118 -6.11 -4.53 21.98
C ASN A 118 -6.35 -3.01 21.95
N PRO A 119 -5.49 -2.25 21.25
CA PRO A 119 -5.72 -0.81 21.11
C PRO A 119 -7.04 -0.56 20.38
N ILE A 120 -7.75 0.49 20.79
CA ILE A 120 -8.94 0.98 20.09
C ILE A 120 -8.42 1.78 18.89
N VAL A 121 -8.48 1.18 17.71
CA VAL A 121 -7.99 1.79 16.47
C VAL A 121 -9.16 2.39 15.70
N SER A 122 -9.15 3.71 15.49
CA SER A 122 -10.08 4.39 14.58
C SER A 122 -9.49 4.38 13.18
N ALA A 123 -10.11 3.64 12.26
CA ALA A 123 -9.73 3.58 10.86
C ALA A 123 -10.89 4.04 9.97
N VAL A 124 -10.59 4.88 8.97
CA VAL A 124 -11.55 5.20 7.92
C VAL A 124 -11.35 4.19 6.79
N THR A 125 -12.41 3.49 6.43
CA THR A 125 -12.38 2.52 5.33
C THR A 125 -13.47 2.84 4.31
N LEU A 126 -13.14 2.67 3.03
CA LEU A 126 -14.06 2.77 1.92
C LEU A 126 -14.01 1.45 1.14
N THR A 127 -15.16 0.78 1.06
CA THR A 127 -15.36 -0.50 0.38
C THR A 127 -16.46 -0.37 -0.68
N ASP A 128 -16.71 -1.46 -1.41
CA ASP A 128 -17.86 -1.59 -2.31
C ASP A 128 -19.22 -1.47 -1.60
N THR A 129 -19.26 -1.74 -0.29
CA THR A 129 -20.45 -1.64 0.56
C THR A 129 -20.65 -0.27 1.24
N GLY A 130 -19.67 0.64 1.14
CA GLY A 130 -19.82 2.01 1.65
C GLY A 130 -18.63 2.53 2.45
N LEU A 131 -18.88 3.58 3.24
CA LEU A 131 -17.91 4.26 4.08
C LEU A 131 -18.12 3.86 5.55
N ASP A 132 -17.06 3.34 6.20
CA ASP A 132 -16.97 3.30 7.65
C ASP A 132 -16.00 4.39 8.10
N ASN A 133 -16.47 5.32 8.94
CA ASN A 133 -15.64 6.42 9.43
C ASN A 133 -14.81 6.05 10.68
N GLY A 134 -14.93 4.84 11.22
CA GLY A 134 -14.15 4.40 12.38
C GLY A 134 -14.40 5.19 13.67
N GLY A 135 -15.61 5.76 13.82
CA GLY A 135 -16.00 6.63 14.93
C GLY A 135 -15.56 8.10 14.78
N ASN A 136 -14.95 8.49 13.66
CA ASN A 136 -14.53 9.87 13.42
C ASN A 136 -15.72 10.79 13.14
N LYS A 137 -15.64 12.06 13.56
CA LYS A 137 -16.62 13.06 13.16
C LYS A 137 -16.44 13.40 11.67
N ILE A 138 -17.50 13.24 10.88
CA ILE A 138 -17.56 13.74 9.51
C ILE A 138 -17.99 15.22 9.55
N THR A 139 -17.22 16.11 8.91
CA THR A 139 -17.50 17.55 8.84
C THR A 139 -17.55 18.02 7.39
N ASN A 140 -18.03 19.24 7.14
CA ASN A 140 -18.16 19.84 5.80
C ASN A 140 -19.06 19.04 4.84
N VAL A 141 -20.12 18.42 5.37
CA VAL A 141 -21.14 17.71 4.59
C VAL A 141 -22.41 18.56 4.54
N ALA A 142 -22.89 18.84 3.34
CA ALA A 142 -24.18 19.48 3.10
C ALA A 142 -25.32 18.45 3.18
N ALA A 143 -26.55 18.90 3.44
CA ALA A 143 -27.72 18.04 3.35
C ALA A 143 -27.91 17.52 1.91
N GLY A 144 -28.34 16.26 1.76
CA GLY A 144 -28.72 15.69 0.47
C GLY A 144 -29.94 16.40 -0.12
N THR A 145 -29.99 16.55 -1.45
CA THR A 145 -31.09 17.21 -2.17
C THR A 145 -32.08 16.23 -2.81
N GLU A 146 -31.69 14.97 -2.95
CA GLU A 146 -32.51 13.90 -3.52
C GLU A 146 -32.82 12.86 -2.43
N ASP A 147 -34.04 12.34 -2.42
CA ASP A 147 -34.44 11.24 -1.52
C ASP A 147 -33.86 9.93 -2.05
N THR A 148 -33.22 9.16 -1.17
CA THR A 148 -32.48 7.92 -1.51
C THR A 148 -33.31 6.67 -1.35
#